data_AF-A0A922VRM9-F1
#
_entry.id   AF-A0A922VRM9-F1
#
_cell.length_a   1.000
_cell.length_b   1.000
_cell.length_c   1.000
_cell.angle_alpha   90.00
_cell.angle_beta   90.00
_cell.angle_gamma   90.00
#
_symmetry.space_group_name_H-M   'P 1'
#
loop_
_entity.id
_entity.type
_entity.pdbx_description
1 polymer ?
#
loop_
_entity_poly.entity_id
_entity_poly.type
_entity_poly.pdbx_seq_one_letter_code
_entity_poly.pdbx_strand_id
1 'polypeptide(L)'
;MSQDTGGILVDVSYSPGQNATLFRAEADDNIFVGSGEPFSGNSSALLQRSGGGTATTVNIDFSSVAGSGLADEVQNVQFRISDIDEGAWRDRVIVRAYDAQGNPVTVTFIEDSADITVDGNVVSATPTAGNTSPDTSEGSVLIQIAGPVARIEIEYDNVDTSAQFIYVSDIHFDGVSADDDSVDGGDGNDTIFGGIGNDTLLGGVGNDSLDGGLGNDQLVGDLGNDTIDGGEGADTLFGGADNDVFIVRDGDVNTLTGTEFVFGGGRQGGSTEGDFDSLDLTEYGWARVDIVYDLGTDPSGESGTVTLFAPDGVTVIGTIVFTGIEAVIPCFTPGTMILTDRGDVAVEALAAGDLVMTRDNGLQPLRWVGRRDLSMLDLMADPDLQPVQIARDALNGKGPDRDMLVSPQHRVLIEGSAAELLFGENEVLVAAKHLMTKPGISRALPASGISYIHILFDRHEIVQSDGIWTESFQPAERMLSAMDKAARDEVLALFPELAGERSLYPAARLSLKAHEAKVLLAA
;
A
#
# COMPACT_ATOMS: atom_id res chain seq x y z
N MET A 1 4.79 39.94 6.01
CA MET A 1 3.76 39.86 7.06
C MET A 1 4.10 38.65 7.91
N SER A 2 3.83 38.68 9.20
CA SER A 2 4.09 37.56 10.09
C SER A 2 2.86 37.34 10.97
N GLN A 3 2.36 36.12 11.05
CA GLN A 3 1.16 35.79 11.82
C GLN A 3 1.35 34.47 12.56
N ASP A 4 1.10 34.49 13.87
CA ASP A 4 0.94 33.28 14.67
C ASP A 4 -0.48 32.75 14.49
N THR A 5 -0.58 31.50 14.04
CA THR A 5 -1.83 30.81 13.69
C THR A 5 -2.28 29.80 14.73
N GLY A 6 -1.70 29.87 15.94
CA GLY A 6 -2.00 28.94 17.03
C GLY A 6 -0.89 27.93 17.28
N GLY A 7 0.37 28.32 17.04
CA GLY A 7 1.55 27.48 17.23
C GLY A 7 2.49 27.43 16.03
N ILE A 8 1.99 27.76 14.83
CA ILE A 8 2.81 27.97 13.63
C ILE A 8 2.86 29.47 13.32
N LEU A 9 4.07 29.98 13.16
CA LEU A 9 4.36 31.30 12.63
C LEU A 9 4.41 31.22 11.09
N VAL A 10 3.53 31.97 10.44
CA VAL A 10 3.47 32.10 8.98
C VAL A 10 4.07 33.44 8.58
N ASP A 11 5.21 33.40 7.90
CA ASP A 11 5.93 34.56 7.38
C ASP A 11 5.72 34.68 5.87
N VAL A 12 4.96 35.70 5.46
CA VAL A 12 4.73 36.02 4.06
C VAL A 12 5.71 37.11 3.61
N SER A 13 6.62 36.77 2.71
CA SER A 13 7.54 37.71 2.06
C SER A 13 7.17 37.95 0.60
N TYR A 14 7.32 39.20 0.16
CA TYR A 14 6.97 39.62 -1.19
C TYR A 14 8.19 40.22 -1.87
N SER A 15 8.60 39.62 -2.99
CA SER A 15 9.69 40.06 -3.84
C SER A 15 9.12 40.61 -5.15
N PRO A 16 8.94 41.95 -5.27
CA PRO A 16 8.38 42.55 -6.46
C PRO A 16 9.27 42.32 -7.67
N GLY A 17 8.68 41.77 -8.72
CA GLY A 17 9.28 41.74 -10.04
C GLY A 17 9.30 43.11 -10.71
N GLN A 18 9.91 43.21 -11.89
CA GLN A 18 9.80 44.42 -12.68
C GLN A 18 8.33 44.67 -13.06
N ASN A 19 7.89 45.93 -12.99
CA ASN A 19 6.51 46.34 -13.27
C ASN A 19 5.45 45.74 -12.32
N ALA A 20 5.86 45.18 -11.19
CA ALA A 20 4.95 44.89 -10.09
C ALA A 20 4.38 46.20 -9.54
N THR A 21 3.05 46.24 -9.36
CA THR A 21 2.34 47.50 -9.06
C THR A 21 1.62 47.49 -7.72
N LEU A 22 1.16 46.32 -7.27
CA LEU A 22 0.46 46.19 -5.99
C LEU A 22 0.64 44.79 -5.42
N PHE A 23 0.86 44.73 -4.11
CA PHE A 23 0.61 43.54 -3.31
C PHE A 23 -0.23 43.97 -2.11
N ARG A 24 -1.34 43.28 -1.87
CA ARG A 24 -2.21 43.52 -0.72
C ARG A 24 -2.53 42.17 -0.08
N ALA A 25 -2.05 41.97 1.14
CA ALA A 25 -2.57 40.92 2.00
C ALA A 25 -3.92 41.41 2.56
N GLU A 26 -4.95 40.57 2.49
CA GLU A 26 -6.33 40.85 2.90
C GLU A 26 -7.01 41.95 2.05
N ALA A 27 -7.41 41.57 0.85
CA ALA A 27 -8.04 42.45 -0.13
C ALA A 27 -9.56 42.63 0.09
N ASP A 28 -10.20 41.73 0.85
CA ASP A 28 -11.65 41.62 1.10
C ASP A 28 -12.49 41.46 -0.19
N ASP A 29 -11.87 40.99 -1.27
CA ASP A 29 -12.51 40.82 -2.59
C ASP A 29 -13.18 39.46 -2.72
N ASN A 30 -14.28 39.41 -3.48
CA ASN A 30 -14.96 38.14 -3.73
C ASN A 30 -14.10 37.24 -4.61
N ILE A 31 -13.90 36.01 -4.15
CA ILE A 31 -13.22 34.95 -4.89
C ILE A 31 -14.09 33.70 -4.94
N PHE A 32 -13.87 32.87 -5.95
CA PHE A 32 -14.50 31.57 -6.05
C PHE A 32 -14.01 30.68 -4.92
N VAL A 33 -14.95 29.96 -4.29
CA VAL A 33 -14.68 28.92 -3.30
C VAL A 33 -15.59 27.75 -3.63
N GLY A 34 -14.98 26.58 -3.81
CA GLY A 34 -15.65 25.32 -4.09
C GLY A 34 -16.48 24.81 -2.92
N SER A 35 -17.38 23.86 -3.18
CA SER A 35 -18.20 23.26 -2.13
C SER A 35 -17.32 22.44 -1.17
N GLY A 36 -17.30 22.83 0.11
CA GLY A 36 -16.57 22.11 1.16
C GLY A 36 -15.14 22.60 1.39
N GLU A 37 -14.70 23.61 0.63
CA GLU A 37 -13.40 24.25 0.85
C GLU A 37 -13.41 25.09 2.15
N PRO A 38 -12.30 25.11 2.92
CA PRO A 38 -12.23 25.77 4.22
C PRO A 38 -11.96 27.28 4.14
N PHE A 39 -11.87 27.86 2.94
CA PHE A 39 -11.49 29.26 2.72
C PHE A 39 -12.70 30.21 2.81
N SER A 40 -12.43 31.48 3.11
CA SER A 40 -13.46 32.50 2.97
C SER A 40 -13.56 33.00 1.53
N GLY A 41 -14.76 33.02 0.95
CA GLY A 41 -15.00 33.56 -0.41
C GLY A 41 -14.85 35.08 -0.55
N ASN A 42 -14.38 35.75 0.50
CA ASN A 42 -14.11 37.18 0.52
C ASN A 42 -12.81 37.52 1.26
N SER A 43 -11.89 36.58 1.44
CA SER A 43 -10.57 36.82 2.05
C SER A 43 -9.50 36.29 1.12
N SER A 44 -8.62 37.19 0.69
CA SER A 44 -7.60 36.89 -0.30
C SER A 44 -6.42 37.86 -0.21
N ALA A 45 -5.27 37.42 -0.70
CA ALA A 45 -4.19 38.30 -1.12
C ALA A 45 -4.35 38.62 -2.61
N LEU A 46 -4.03 39.86 -3.00
CA LEU A 46 -4.04 40.32 -4.39
C LEU A 46 -2.61 40.66 -4.82
N LEU A 47 -2.21 40.11 -5.98
CA LEU A 47 -0.93 40.39 -6.63
C LEU A 47 -1.21 41.06 -7.96
N GLN A 48 -0.82 42.33 -8.13
CA GLN A 48 -1.02 43.06 -9.39
C GLN A 48 0.30 43.39 -10.08
N ARG A 49 0.34 43.15 -11.39
CA ARG A 49 1.50 43.42 -12.23
C ARG A 49 1.11 43.86 -13.64
N SER A 50 1.85 44.83 -14.17
CA SER A 50 1.86 45.11 -15.62
C SER A 50 2.88 44.22 -16.30
N GLY A 51 2.56 43.72 -17.48
CA GLY A 51 3.42 42.72 -18.10
C GLY A 51 4.76 43.24 -18.64
N GLY A 52 5.64 42.29 -18.94
CA GLY A 52 7.06 42.51 -19.26
C GLY A 52 7.96 42.65 -18.03
N GLY A 53 9.13 41.99 -18.07
CA GLY A 53 10.14 42.00 -17.00
C GLY A 53 10.13 40.72 -16.14
N THR A 54 10.89 40.68 -15.04
CA THR A 54 10.99 39.48 -14.17
C THR A 54 9.74 39.25 -13.33
N ALA A 55 9.35 37.99 -13.16
CA ALA A 55 8.24 37.56 -12.32
C ALA A 55 8.30 38.13 -10.90
N THR A 56 7.12 38.23 -10.28
CA THR A 56 6.97 38.59 -8.88
C THR A 56 6.80 37.33 -8.05
N THR A 57 7.44 37.27 -6.89
CA THR A 57 7.42 36.08 -6.04
C THR A 57 6.85 36.41 -4.68
N VAL A 58 5.91 35.59 -4.21
CA VAL A 58 5.48 35.53 -2.82
C VAL A 58 6.05 34.25 -2.23
N ASN A 59 6.79 34.37 -1.12
CA ASN A 59 7.13 33.21 -0.30
C ASN A 59 6.26 33.21 0.95
N ILE A 60 5.77 32.04 1.30
CA ILE A 60 5.09 31.75 2.55
C ILE A 60 5.98 30.75 3.27
N ASP A 61 6.66 31.22 4.31
CA ASP A 61 7.55 30.42 5.15
C ASP A 61 6.79 30.04 6.43
N PHE A 62 6.86 28.76 6.79
CA PHE A 62 6.29 28.21 8.03
C PHE A 62 7.41 27.96 9.02
N SER A 63 7.15 28.22 10.30
CA SER A 63 8.04 27.86 11.38
C SER A 63 7.26 27.67 12.68
N SER A 64 7.75 26.81 13.56
CA SER A 64 7.14 26.60 14.86
C SER A 64 7.32 27.84 15.75
N VAL A 65 6.28 28.16 16.52
CA VAL A 65 6.43 29.08 17.65
C VAL A 65 7.05 28.31 18.81
N ALA A 66 8.10 28.85 19.43
CA ALA A 66 8.80 28.17 20.51
C ALA A 66 7.86 27.74 21.64
N GLY A 67 7.84 26.44 21.95
CA GLY A 67 6.97 25.85 22.97
C GLY A 67 5.55 25.53 22.50
N SER A 68 5.28 25.59 21.20
CA SER A 68 4.00 25.17 20.60
C SER A 68 3.81 23.65 20.57
N GLY A 69 4.89 22.86 20.61
CA GLY A 69 4.83 21.43 20.36
C GLY A 69 4.59 21.09 18.90
N LEU A 70 4.82 22.03 17.98
CA LEU A 70 4.70 21.84 16.54
C LEU A 70 6.08 21.92 15.87
N ALA A 71 6.23 21.26 14.72
CA ALA A 71 7.43 21.28 13.91
C ALA A 71 7.54 22.58 13.09
N ASP A 72 8.71 22.81 12.47
CA ASP A 72 8.94 23.94 11.56
C ASP A 72 8.30 23.73 10.17
N GLU A 73 7.39 22.76 10.06
CA GLU A 73 6.70 22.37 8.84
C GLU A 73 5.20 22.22 9.08
N VAL A 74 4.44 22.33 8.01
CA VAL A 74 2.98 22.13 7.99
C VAL A 74 2.59 21.06 6.99
N GLN A 75 1.39 20.52 7.11
CA GLN A 75 0.85 19.50 6.22
C GLN A 75 -0.58 19.84 5.79
N ASN A 76 -1.13 19.04 4.87
CA ASN A 76 -2.49 19.19 4.33
C ASN A 76 -2.78 20.62 3.85
N VAL A 77 -1.80 21.26 3.23
CA VAL A 77 -1.92 22.65 2.80
C VAL A 77 -2.87 22.75 1.63
N GLN A 78 -3.82 23.67 1.71
CA GLN A 78 -4.77 23.94 0.64
C GLN A 78 -4.98 25.45 0.49
N PHE A 79 -5.10 25.91 -0.76
CA PHE A 79 -5.49 27.28 -1.10
C PHE A 79 -5.89 27.36 -2.57
N ARG A 80 -6.60 28.42 -2.96
CA ARG A 80 -7.02 28.64 -4.35
C ARG A 80 -6.31 29.86 -4.95
N ILE A 81 -5.97 29.75 -6.22
CA ILE A 81 -5.57 30.88 -7.05
C ILE A 81 -6.68 31.15 -8.07
N SER A 82 -7.10 32.40 -8.23
CA SER A 82 -8.20 32.80 -9.12
C SER A 82 -7.83 34.00 -9.98
N ASP A 83 -8.65 34.26 -11.00
CA ASP A 83 -8.45 35.28 -12.04
C ASP A 83 -7.22 35.01 -12.91
N ILE A 84 -6.98 33.74 -13.23
CA ILE A 84 -5.95 33.33 -14.18
C ILE A 84 -6.54 33.48 -15.58
N ASP A 85 -6.01 34.42 -16.35
CA ASP A 85 -6.54 34.83 -17.64
C ASP A 85 -5.64 34.51 -18.84
N GLU A 86 -6.21 34.64 -20.04
CA GLU A 86 -5.53 34.47 -21.33
C GLU A 86 -5.81 35.67 -22.26
N GLY A 87 -5.22 35.69 -23.47
CA GLY A 87 -5.45 36.76 -24.45
C GLY A 87 -4.61 38.01 -24.20
N ALA A 88 -5.25 39.13 -23.80
CA ALA A 88 -4.55 40.40 -23.53
C ALA A 88 -4.10 40.56 -22.06
N TRP A 89 -4.40 39.55 -21.23
CA TRP A 89 -4.19 39.49 -19.79
C TRP A 89 -3.58 38.14 -19.41
N ARG A 90 -2.58 37.68 -20.17
CA ARG A 90 -2.06 36.30 -20.02
C ARG A 90 -1.32 36.11 -18.72
N ASP A 91 -1.91 35.32 -17.84
CA ASP A 91 -1.37 34.99 -16.55
C ASP A 91 -0.65 33.65 -16.57
N ARG A 92 0.54 33.65 -15.97
CA ARG A 92 1.33 32.45 -15.75
C ARG A 92 1.74 32.42 -14.29
N VAL A 93 1.28 31.41 -13.58
CA VAL A 93 1.58 31.19 -12.17
C VAL A 93 2.42 29.94 -12.04
N ILE A 94 3.44 29.97 -11.19
CA ILE A 94 4.20 28.79 -10.82
C ILE A 94 4.13 28.62 -9.31
N VAL A 95 3.73 27.44 -8.87
CA VAL A 95 3.69 27.09 -7.45
C VAL A 95 4.76 26.05 -7.15
N ARG A 96 5.59 26.30 -6.14
CA ARG A 96 6.60 25.36 -5.67
C ARG A 96 6.48 25.22 -4.16
N ALA A 97 6.73 24.04 -3.64
CA ALA A 97 6.83 23.80 -2.21
C ALA A 97 8.15 23.12 -1.88
N TYR A 98 8.63 23.36 -0.66
CA TYR A 98 9.89 22.83 -0.17
C TYR A 98 9.75 22.38 1.28
N ASP A 99 10.40 21.27 1.63
CA ASP A 99 10.59 20.82 3.01
C ASP A 99 11.62 21.69 3.75
N ALA A 100 11.83 21.43 5.03
CA ALA A 100 12.77 22.14 5.90
C ALA A 100 14.24 21.99 5.45
N GLN A 101 14.58 20.92 4.72
CA GLN A 101 15.90 20.67 4.15
C GLN A 101 16.08 21.35 2.78
N GLY A 102 15.01 21.91 2.23
CA GLY A 102 14.97 22.60 0.95
C GLY A 102 14.76 21.69 -0.26
N ASN A 103 14.36 20.42 -0.07
CA ASN A 103 13.99 19.53 -1.16
C ASN A 103 12.59 19.91 -1.70
N PRO A 104 12.31 19.70 -3.00
CA PRO A 104 11.00 19.99 -3.56
C PRO A 104 9.93 19.03 -3.06
N VAL A 105 8.76 19.57 -2.69
CA VAL A 105 7.55 18.81 -2.32
C VAL A 105 6.56 18.88 -3.47
N THR A 106 5.89 17.75 -3.77
CA THR A 106 4.90 17.65 -4.85
C THR A 106 3.71 18.57 -4.60
N VAL A 107 3.31 19.32 -5.62
CA VAL A 107 2.14 20.21 -5.59
C VAL A 107 1.07 19.62 -6.49
N THR A 108 -0.11 19.36 -5.94
CA THR A 108 -1.28 18.87 -6.67
C THR A 108 -2.18 20.03 -7.05
N PHE A 109 -2.69 20.01 -8.28
CA PHE A 109 -3.56 21.04 -8.84
C PHE A 109 -4.91 20.41 -9.21
N ILE A 110 -6.00 20.98 -8.72
CA ILE A 110 -7.36 20.55 -9.04
C ILE A 110 -8.01 21.61 -9.93
N GLU A 111 -8.34 21.18 -11.16
CA GLU A 111 -8.95 22.00 -12.20
C GLU A 111 -10.48 21.82 -12.17
N ASP A 112 -11.23 22.84 -11.71
CA ASP A 112 -12.71 22.80 -11.68
C ASP A 112 -13.36 23.26 -12.98
N SER A 113 -12.57 23.77 -13.91
CA SER A 113 -13.03 24.23 -15.22
C SER A 113 -12.05 23.83 -16.32
N ALA A 114 -12.56 23.70 -17.55
CA ALA A 114 -11.74 23.47 -18.74
C ALA A 114 -10.94 24.71 -19.18
N ASP A 115 -11.04 25.80 -18.42
CA ASP A 115 -10.39 27.08 -18.71
C ASP A 115 -9.01 27.19 -18.05
N ILE A 116 -8.64 26.26 -17.18
CA ILE A 116 -7.29 26.13 -16.62
C ILE A 116 -6.54 24.99 -17.32
N THR A 117 -5.22 25.15 -17.43
CA THR A 117 -4.31 24.07 -17.78
C THR A 117 -3.09 24.10 -16.87
N VAL A 118 -2.66 22.91 -16.46
CA VAL A 118 -1.44 22.72 -15.66
C VAL A 118 -0.39 21.94 -16.44
N ASP A 119 0.84 22.47 -16.52
CA ASP A 119 2.02 21.81 -17.10
C ASP A 119 3.14 21.77 -16.04
N GLY A 120 3.29 20.62 -15.38
CA GLY A 120 4.12 20.50 -14.19
C GLY A 120 3.63 21.42 -13.08
N ASN A 121 4.45 22.39 -12.68
CA ASN A 121 4.10 23.38 -11.66
C ASN A 121 3.56 24.69 -12.24
N VAL A 122 3.41 24.77 -13.57
CA VAL A 122 2.97 25.98 -14.27
C VAL A 122 1.46 25.91 -14.47
N VAL A 123 0.75 26.91 -13.94
CA VAL A 123 -0.68 27.13 -14.15
C VAL A 123 -0.87 28.31 -15.09
N SER A 124 -1.71 28.11 -16.10
CA SER A 124 -2.15 29.15 -17.04
C SER A 124 -3.57 28.89 -17.48
N ALA A 125 -4.21 29.90 -18.07
CA ALA A 125 -5.52 29.70 -18.67
C ALA A 125 -5.41 29.09 -20.08
N THR A 126 -6.46 28.42 -20.53
CA THR A 126 -6.51 27.87 -21.89
C THR A 126 -6.77 29.00 -22.91
N PRO A 127 -6.34 28.84 -24.19
CA PRO A 127 -6.57 29.83 -25.24
C PRO A 127 -8.02 30.30 -25.44
N THR A 128 -9.00 29.53 -24.94
CA THR A 128 -10.43 29.83 -25.05
C THR A 128 -11.02 30.56 -23.85
N ALA A 129 -10.33 30.59 -22.70
CA ALA A 129 -10.81 31.18 -21.45
C ALA A 129 -10.99 32.71 -21.56
N GLY A 130 -10.04 33.40 -22.22
CA GLY A 130 -10.10 34.85 -22.38
C GLY A 130 -9.95 35.59 -21.05
N ASN A 131 -10.90 36.47 -20.72
CA ASN A 131 -10.94 37.23 -19.47
C ASN A 131 -11.96 36.57 -18.54
N THR A 132 -11.47 35.91 -17.49
CA THR A 132 -12.25 35.24 -16.46
C THR A 132 -12.62 36.21 -15.35
N SER A 133 -13.24 35.71 -14.29
CA SER A 133 -13.65 36.50 -13.14
C SER A 133 -13.13 35.83 -11.88
N PRO A 134 -12.61 36.57 -10.88
CA PRO A 134 -12.08 35.97 -9.66
C PRO A 134 -13.13 35.21 -8.85
N ASP A 135 -14.42 35.53 -9.03
CA ASP A 135 -15.55 34.97 -8.27
C ASP A 135 -16.22 33.76 -8.94
N THR A 136 -15.67 33.28 -10.06
CA THR A 136 -16.15 32.08 -10.75
C THR A 136 -15.09 30.97 -10.77
N SER A 137 -15.53 29.74 -11.02
CA SER A 137 -14.62 28.61 -11.20
C SER A 137 -13.74 28.75 -12.45
N GLU A 138 -14.17 29.58 -13.41
CA GLU A 138 -13.45 29.90 -14.64
C GLU A 138 -12.19 30.69 -14.26
N GLY A 139 -11.00 30.23 -14.67
CA GLY A 139 -9.75 30.90 -14.29
C GLY A 139 -9.32 30.69 -12.83
N SER A 140 -9.81 29.63 -12.18
CA SER A 140 -9.41 29.28 -10.81
C SER A 140 -8.89 27.85 -10.68
N VAL A 141 -7.92 27.64 -9.79
CA VAL A 141 -7.30 26.34 -9.50
C VAL A 141 -7.16 26.14 -8.00
N LEU A 142 -7.57 24.97 -7.50
CA LEU A 142 -7.29 24.58 -6.11
C LEU A 142 -5.92 23.91 -6.03
N ILE A 143 -5.10 24.40 -5.11
CA ILE A 143 -3.78 23.87 -4.80
C ILE A 143 -3.89 23.00 -3.56
N GLN A 144 -3.32 21.80 -3.62
CA GLN A 144 -3.18 20.91 -2.48
C GLN A 144 -1.73 20.42 -2.36
N ILE A 145 -1.19 20.43 -1.15
CA ILE A 145 0.17 20.00 -0.85
C ILE A 145 0.11 19.16 0.42
N ALA A 146 0.35 17.86 0.30
CA ALA A 146 0.25 16.93 1.43
C ALA A 146 1.25 17.32 2.55
N GLY A 147 2.47 17.70 2.17
CA GLY A 147 3.55 18.04 3.11
C GLY A 147 4.40 16.83 3.50
N PRO A 148 5.30 16.98 4.49
CA PRO A 148 5.60 18.21 5.24
C PRO A 148 6.13 19.37 4.34
N VAL A 149 5.77 20.61 4.67
CA VAL A 149 6.18 21.81 3.92
C VAL A 149 6.69 22.89 4.88
N ALA A 150 7.92 23.35 4.67
CA ALA A 150 8.47 24.52 5.35
C ALA A 150 8.26 25.81 4.56
N ARG A 151 8.17 25.74 3.22
CA ARG A 151 8.04 26.93 2.38
C ARG A 151 7.24 26.69 1.11
N ILE A 152 6.34 27.62 0.80
CA ILE A 152 5.63 27.71 -0.49
C ILE A 152 6.11 28.96 -1.24
N GLU A 153 6.42 28.80 -2.51
CA GLU A 153 6.76 29.87 -3.44
C GLU A 153 5.67 29.98 -4.51
N ILE A 154 5.06 31.16 -4.61
CA ILE A 154 4.12 31.51 -5.69
C ILE A 154 4.80 32.57 -6.56
N GLU A 155 5.13 32.19 -7.78
CA GLU A 155 5.70 33.08 -8.79
C GLU A 155 4.60 33.47 -9.79
N TYR A 156 4.34 34.77 -9.90
CA TYR A 156 3.36 35.32 -10.83
C TYR A 156 4.04 36.13 -11.95
N ASP A 157 3.79 35.73 -13.18
CA ASP A 157 4.23 36.39 -14.40
C ASP A 157 3.05 36.75 -15.30
N ASN A 158 2.78 38.05 -15.45
CA ASN A 158 1.89 38.56 -16.48
C ASN A 158 2.69 38.68 -17.79
N VAL A 159 2.43 37.75 -18.70
CA VAL A 159 3.21 37.55 -19.93
C VAL A 159 2.80 38.55 -21.02
N ASP A 160 1.77 39.37 -20.79
CA ASP A 160 1.30 40.37 -21.75
C ASP A 160 1.81 41.79 -21.42
N THR A 161 1.01 42.83 -21.68
CA THR A 161 1.39 44.24 -21.54
C THR A 161 0.40 45.07 -20.74
N SER A 162 -0.84 44.58 -20.60
CA SER A 162 -1.86 45.18 -19.74
C SER A 162 -1.53 44.95 -18.26
N ALA A 163 -2.02 45.80 -17.36
CA ALA A 163 -1.98 45.52 -15.93
C ALA A 163 -3.04 44.47 -15.59
N GLN A 164 -2.66 43.46 -14.80
CA GLN A 164 -3.55 42.41 -14.34
C GLN A 164 -3.23 41.98 -12.91
N PHE A 165 -4.14 41.24 -12.30
CA PHE A 165 -4.02 40.71 -10.96
C PHE A 165 -4.37 39.23 -10.91
N ILE A 166 -3.81 38.54 -9.92
CA ILE A 166 -4.34 37.25 -9.46
C ILE A 166 -4.72 37.38 -7.99
N TYR A 167 -5.63 36.50 -7.57
CA TYR A 167 -6.04 36.38 -6.18
C TYR A 167 -5.54 35.05 -5.62
N VAL A 168 -5.05 35.08 -4.39
CA VAL A 168 -4.71 33.89 -3.60
C VAL A 168 -5.65 33.88 -2.40
N SER A 169 -6.42 32.82 -2.19
CA SER A 169 -7.32 32.70 -1.05
C SER A 169 -6.56 32.66 0.28
N ASP A 170 -7.31 32.56 1.38
CA ASP A 170 -6.74 32.06 2.63
C ASP A 170 -6.01 30.73 2.40
N ILE A 171 -4.93 30.52 3.15
CA ILE A 171 -4.19 29.26 3.16
C ILE A 171 -4.64 28.47 4.39
N HIS A 172 -5.19 27.29 4.13
CA HIS A 172 -5.51 26.32 5.16
C HIS A 172 -4.39 25.29 5.25
N PHE A 173 -4.04 24.88 6.45
CA PHE A 173 -3.01 23.87 6.71
C PHE A 173 -3.21 23.30 8.11
N ASP A 174 -2.64 22.13 8.33
CA ASP A 174 -2.49 21.53 9.65
C ASP A 174 -1.04 21.73 10.13
N GLY A 175 -0.86 22.04 11.41
CA GLY A 175 0.47 22.03 12.02
C GLY A 175 0.93 20.57 12.20
N VAL A 176 2.18 20.29 11.86
CA VAL A 176 2.81 19.00 12.20
C VAL A 176 3.22 19.09 13.67
N SER A 177 2.88 18.12 14.52
CA SER A 177 3.40 18.12 15.89
C SER A 177 4.92 17.87 15.89
N ALA A 178 5.62 18.37 16.90
CA ALA A 178 7.04 18.08 17.17
C ALA A 178 7.20 17.07 18.31
N ASP A 179 6.16 16.29 18.61
CA ASP A 179 6.12 15.34 19.72
C ASP A 179 6.73 14.00 19.27
N ASP A 180 8.00 14.02 18.83
CA ASP A 180 8.78 12.79 18.63
C ASP A 180 8.87 12.06 20.00
N ASP A 181 8.10 10.99 20.16
CA ASP A 181 8.01 10.22 21.38
C ASP A 181 9.01 9.04 21.35
N SER A 182 9.52 8.68 22.54
CA SER A 182 10.32 7.47 22.72
C SER A 182 9.66 6.62 23.79
N VAL A 183 9.11 5.49 23.36
CA VAL A 183 8.32 4.59 24.20
C VAL A 183 8.93 3.20 24.21
N ASP A 184 8.98 2.58 25.39
CA ASP A 184 9.46 1.23 25.63
C ASP A 184 8.40 0.50 26.46
N GLY A 185 7.77 -0.53 25.85
CA GLY A 185 6.74 -1.37 26.47
C GLY A 185 7.30 -2.26 27.59
N GLY A 186 8.53 -2.72 27.42
CA GLY A 186 9.23 -3.56 28.39
C GLY A 186 8.77 -5.01 28.34
N ASP A 187 8.50 -5.61 29.50
CA ASP A 187 8.00 -6.98 29.56
C ASP A 187 6.46 -6.98 29.57
N GLY A 188 5.81 -7.69 28.65
CA GLY A 188 4.37 -7.76 28.56
C GLY A 188 3.87 -7.88 27.12
N ASN A 189 2.56 -8.01 26.96
CA ASN A 189 1.94 -7.78 25.66
C ASN A 189 1.40 -6.35 25.71
N ASP A 190 2.06 -5.45 25.02
CA ASP A 190 1.84 -4.02 25.07
C ASP A 190 1.12 -3.50 23.82
N THR A 191 0.51 -2.34 23.97
CA THR A 191 -0.11 -1.61 22.87
C THR A 191 0.42 -0.19 22.93
N ILE A 192 1.18 0.19 21.91
CA ILE A 192 1.92 1.44 21.85
C ILE A 192 1.45 2.23 20.63
N PHE A 193 1.13 3.49 20.86
CA PHE A 193 0.75 4.45 19.82
C PHE A 193 1.73 5.62 19.90
N GLY A 194 2.43 5.92 18.81
CA GLY A 194 3.33 7.07 18.68
C GLY A 194 2.53 8.36 18.51
N GLY A 195 1.64 8.38 17.52
CA GLY A 195 0.64 9.43 17.37
C GLY A 195 1.02 10.40 16.27
N ILE A 196 1.64 11.53 16.59
CA ILE A 196 2.09 12.49 15.57
C ILE A 196 3.50 12.90 15.98
N GLY A 197 4.45 12.84 15.05
CA GLY A 197 5.87 13.04 15.31
C GLY A 197 6.68 11.94 14.64
N ASN A 198 8.01 12.04 14.65
CA ASN A 198 8.88 10.92 14.26
C ASN A 198 9.19 10.10 15.52
N ASP A 199 8.41 9.07 15.74
CA ASP A 199 8.39 8.30 16.98
C ASP A 199 9.40 7.16 16.97
N THR A 200 9.85 6.77 18.16
CA THR A 200 10.65 5.56 18.37
C THR A 200 9.93 4.66 19.36
N LEU A 201 9.33 3.59 18.86
CA LEU A 201 8.54 2.65 19.65
C LEU A 201 9.27 1.31 19.77
N LEU A 202 9.48 0.85 21.01
CA LEU A 202 10.01 -0.48 21.32
C LEU A 202 8.92 -1.29 22.03
N GLY A 203 8.53 -2.43 21.45
CA GLY A 203 7.60 -3.39 22.04
C GLY A 203 8.21 -4.07 23.26
N GLY A 204 9.31 -4.80 23.04
CA GLY A 204 10.10 -5.41 24.10
C GLY A 204 9.90 -6.92 24.14
N VAL A 205 9.41 -7.46 25.26
CA VAL A 205 9.20 -8.91 25.43
C VAL A 205 7.72 -9.22 25.57
N GLY A 206 7.17 -9.85 24.54
CA GLY A 206 5.81 -10.38 24.49
C GLY A 206 5.22 -10.12 23.11
N ASN A 207 3.92 -10.33 22.95
CA ASN A 207 3.27 -10.07 21.66
C ASN A 207 2.69 -8.65 21.70
N ASP A 208 3.33 -7.73 20.98
CA ASP A 208 3.06 -6.30 21.04
C ASP A 208 2.28 -5.82 19.81
N SER A 209 1.61 -4.67 19.98
CA SER A 209 0.95 -3.93 18.91
C SER A 209 1.52 -2.52 18.88
N LEU A 210 2.24 -2.19 17.81
CA LEU A 210 2.89 -0.89 17.62
C LEU A 210 2.23 -0.16 16.45
N ASP A 211 1.88 1.11 16.66
CA ASP A 211 1.30 2.01 15.66
C ASP A 211 2.07 3.34 15.71
N GLY A 212 2.80 3.65 14.63
CA GLY A 212 3.64 4.84 14.52
C GLY A 212 2.80 6.12 14.49
N GLY A 213 1.79 6.14 13.64
CA GLY A 213 0.87 7.28 13.52
C GLY A 213 1.25 8.17 12.35
N LEU A 214 1.58 9.44 12.58
CA LEU A 214 1.97 10.38 11.53
C LEU A 214 3.42 10.81 11.72
N GLY A 215 4.27 10.60 10.73
CA GLY A 215 5.68 10.98 10.75
C GLY A 215 6.56 9.84 10.25
N ASN A 216 7.88 10.04 10.23
CA ASN A 216 8.81 8.98 9.83
C ASN A 216 9.27 8.23 11.09
N ASP A 217 8.66 7.10 11.35
CA ASP A 217 8.77 6.41 12.63
C ASP A 217 9.80 5.27 12.60
N GLN A 218 10.28 4.92 13.78
CA GLN A 218 11.08 3.73 14.02
C GLN A 218 10.38 2.81 15.00
N LEU A 219 9.91 1.65 14.52
CA LEU A 219 9.20 0.67 15.34
C LEU A 219 10.02 -0.62 15.43
N VAL A 220 10.15 -1.17 16.64
CA VAL A 220 10.88 -2.40 16.94
C VAL A 220 10.02 -3.31 17.81
N GLY A 221 9.60 -4.46 17.30
CA GLY A 221 8.84 -5.47 18.05
C GLY A 221 9.68 -6.18 19.12
N ASP A 222 10.89 -6.60 18.76
CA ASP A 222 11.85 -7.36 19.57
C ASP A 222 11.48 -8.85 19.74
N LEU A 223 10.98 -9.30 20.91
CA LEU A 223 10.74 -10.72 21.19
C LEU A 223 9.25 -11.01 21.30
N GLY A 224 8.71 -11.74 20.35
CA GLY A 224 7.33 -12.25 20.38
C GLY A 224 6.69 -12.12 19.01
N ASN A 225 5.39 -12.36 18.92
CA ASN A 225 4.68 -12.21 17.64
C ASN A 225 4.01 -10.84 17.61
N ASP A 226 4.65 -9.89 16.94
CA ASP A 226 4.29 -8.49 17.00
C ASP A 226 3.45 -8.08 15.79
N THR A 227 2.61 -7.07 16.00
CA THR A 227 1.89 -6.36 14.95
C THR A 227 2.41 -4.95 14.86
N ILE A 228 2.97 -4.59 13.72
CA ILE A 228 3.69 -3.33 13.52
C ILE A 228 3.06 -2.58 12.35
N ASP A 229 2.62 -1.37 12.62
CA ASP A 229 2.04 -0.46 11.65
C ASP A 229 2.82 0.85 11.67
N GLY A 230 3.47 1.18 10.54
CA GLY A 230 4.26 2.41 10.43
C GLY A 230 3.39 3.66 10.47
N GLY A 231 2.14 3.58 10.01
CA GLY A 231 1.30 4.75 9.81
C GLY A 231 1.73 5.56 8.58
N GLU A 232 1.44 6.86 8.59
CA GLU A 232 1.77 7.78 7.50
C GLU A 232 3.20 8.27 7.59
N GLY A 233 4.03 7.95 6.59
CA GLY A 233 5.39 8.48 6.50
C GLY A 233 6.34 7.51 5.84
N ALA A 234 7.64 7.76 5.94
CA ALA A 234 8.68 6.84 5.48
C ALA A 234 9.33 6.16 6.68
N ASP A 235 8.77 5.02 7.07
CA ASP A 235 9.11 4.37 8.34
C ASP A 235 10.22 3.34 8.22
N THR A 236 10.77 2.98 9.39
CA THR A 236 11.70 1.86 9.52
C THR A 236 11.17 0.88 10.57
N LEU A 237 10.70 -0.26 10.08
CA LEU A 237 10.00 -1.27 10.88
C LEU A 237 10.86 -2.51 11.07
N PHE A 238 10.99 -2.96 12.31
CA PHE A 238 11.72 -4.18 12.69
C PHE A 238 10.82 -5.11 13.49
N GLY A 239 10.62 -6.32 13.01
CA GLY A 239 9.84 -7.36 13.70
C GLY A 239 10.64 -7.88 14.87
N GLY A 240 11.74 -8.57 14.56
CA GLY A 240 12.69 -9.02 15.56
C GLY A 240 12.88 -10.52 15.50
N ALA A 241 12.37 -11.23 16.50
CA ALA A 241 12.34 -12.68 16.53
C ALA A 241 10.91 -13.18 16.71
N ASP A 242 10.65 -14.39 16.22
CA ASP A 242 9.33 -15.02 16.18
C ASP A 242 8.51 -14.49 14.97
N ASN A 243 7.18 -14.44 14.99
CA ASN A 243 6.41 -14.24 13.74
C ASN A 243 5.71 -12.89 13.72
N ASP A 244 6.18 -11.97 12.88
CA ASP A 244 5.70 -10.60 12.88
C ASP A 244 4.81 -10.26 11.68
N VAL A 245 3.95 -9.27 11.90
CA VAL A 245 3.00 -8.75 10.93
C VAL A 245 3.25 -7.26 10.75
N PHE A 246 3.74 -6.89 9.57
CA PHE A 246 3.81 -5.49 9.14
C PHE A 246 2.56 -5.15 8.34
N ILE A 247 1.91 -4.05 8.67
CA ILE A 247 0.68 -3.59 8.03
C ILE A 247 0.96 -2.32 7.24
N VAL A 248 0.40 -2.24 6.04
CA VAL A 248 0.39 -1.04 5.19
C VAL A 248 -1.05 -0.77 4.76
N ARG A 249 -1.59 0.36 5.18
CA ARG A 249 -2.96 0.79 4.90
C ARG A 249 -3.02 1.75 3.73
N ASP A 250 -4.21 1.95 3.17
CA ASP A 250 -4.43 2.93 2.09
C ASP A 250 -4.38 4.40 2.58
N GLY A 251 -4.58 4.62 3.88
CA GLY A 251 -4.50 5.94 4.53
C GLY A 251 -3.06 6.45 4.61
N ASP A 252 -2.13 5.53 4.88
CA ASP A 252 -0.69 5.73 5.07
C ASP A 252 0.01 6.37 3.86
N VAL A 253 -0.61 6.32 2.68
CA VAL A 253 0.06 6.51 1.38
C VAL A 253 -0.28 7.82 0.69
N ASN A 254 -1.24 8.60 1.20
CA ASN A 254 -1.44 9.97 0.69
C ASN A 254 -0.23 10.89 0.97
N THR A 255 0.70 10.42 1.80
CA THR A 255 1.82 11.15 2.39
C THR A 255 3.16 10.41 2.34
N LEU A 256 3.25 9.21 1.73
CA LEU A 256 4.48 8.42 1.55
C LEU A 256 5.50 9.14 0.62
N THR A 257 6.09 10.23 1.09
CA THR A 257 7.20 10.93 0.40
C THR A 257 8.52 10.26 0.75
N GLY A 258 8.69 8.98 0.42
CA GLY A 258 9.92 8.27 0.77
C GLY A 258 9.90 6.77 0.52
N THR A 259 10.90 6.10 1.09
CA THR A 259 11.03 4.64 1.03
C THR A 259 10.85 4.11 2.44
N GLU A 260 9.83 3.27 2.62
CA GLU A 260 9.63 2.53 3.86
C GLU A 260 10.54 1.29 3.86
N PHE A 261 11.12 0.98 5.01
CA PHE A 261 11.97 -0.18 5.18
C PHE A 261 11.36 -1.15 6.18
N VAL A 262 11.14 -2.38 5.72
CA VAL A 262 10.55 -3.45 6.53
C VAL A 262 11.55 -4.58 6.71
N PHE A 263 11.91 -4.84 7.95
CA PHE A 263 12.82 -5.91 8.32
C PHE A 263 12.07 -6.91 9.20
N GLY A 264 11.77 -8.09 8.65
CA GLY A 264 11.20 -9.18 9.43
C GLY A 264 12.07 -9.49 10.64
N GLY A 265 13.38 -9.58 10.40
CA GLY A 265 14.37 -9.77 11.44
C GLY A 265 15.12 -11.07 11.20
N GLY A 266 15.63 -11.65 12.29
CA GLY A 266 16.38 -12.89 12.22
C GLY A 266 17.07 -13.25 13.51
N ARG A 267 16.74 -14.42 14.05
CA ARG A 267 17.38 -15.14 15.19
C ARG A 267 18.35 -14.31 16.05
N GLN A 268 17.83 -13.54 16.99
CA GLN A 268 18.49 -13.38 18.29
C GLN A 268 17.84 -14.32 19.31
N GLY A 269 18.65 -15.13 20.01
CA GLY A 269 18.19 -15.79 21.25
C GLY A 269 18.00 -17.31 21.24
N GLY A 270 18.14 -18.01 20.12
CA GLY A 270 18.27 -19.48 20.14
C GLY A 270 17.03 -20.28 20.55
N SER A 271 15.81 -19.74 20.41
CA SER A 271 14.58 -20.53 20.40
C SER A 271 14.47 -21.35 19.10
N THR A 272 13.85 -22.52 19.20
CA THR A 272 13.77 -23.56 18.16
C THR A 272 12.46 -23.54 17.38
N GLU A 273 11.70 -22.44 17.43
CA GLU A 273 10.41 -22.27 16.75
C GLU A 273 10.49 -21.19 15.66
N GLY A 274 9.49 -21.19 14.77
CA GLY A 274 9.51 -20.54 13.47
C GLY A 274 9.43 -19.02 13.55
N ASP A 275 10.45 -18.41 12.96
CA ASP A 275 10.53 -17.02 12.52
C ASP A 275 9.82 -16.96 11.15
N PHE A 276 8.67 -16.31 11.05
CA PHE A 276 7.86 -16.22 9.83
C PHE A 276 7.16 -14.87 9.77
N ASP A 277 7.78 -13.98 9.02
CA ASP A 277 7.36 -12.61 8.92
C ASP A 277 6.56 -12.38 7.66
N SER A 278 5.76 -11.34 7.75
CA SER A 278 4.67 -11.19 6.83
C SER A 278 4.45 -9.70 6.59
N LEU A 279 4.35 -9.27 5.33
CA LEU A 279 3.99 -7.90 4.92
C LEU A 279 2.55 -7.88 4.39
N ASP A 280 1.66 -7.10 5.03
CA ASP A 280 0.22 -7.07 4.74
C ASP A 280 -0.10 -5.81 3.92
N LEU A 281 -0.41 -6.01 2.64
CA LEU A 281 -0.78 -4.94 1.70
C LEU A 281 -2.29 -4.96 1.37
N THR A 282 -3.09 -5.67 2.16
CA THR A 282 -4.46 -6.02 1.79
C THR A 282 -5.41 -4.84 1.82
N GLU A 283 -5.21 -3.89 2.75
CA GLU A 283 -6.00 -2.66 2.81
C GLU A 283 -5.69 -1.71 1.66
N TYR A 284 -4.46 -1.74 1.14
CA TYR A 284 -4.04 -0.97 -0.03
C TYR A 284 -4.62 -1.52 -1.34
N GLY A 285 -4.76 -2.84 -1.46
CA GLY A 285 -5.40 -3.50 -2.59
C GLY A 285 -4.44 -3.85 -3.74
N TRP A 286 -4.47 -5.13 -4.13
CA TRP A 286 -3.51 -5.76 -5.03
C TRP A 286 -3.46 -5.24 -6.47
N ALA A 287 -4.44 -4.44 -6.90
CA ALA A 287 -4.42 -3.79 -8.21
C ALA A 287 -3.49 -2.57 -8.26
N ARG A 288 -3.04 -2.11 -7.10
CA ARG A 288 -2.26 -0.90 -6.91
C ARG A 288 -0.85 -1.17 -6.39
N VAL A 289 -0.43 -2.43 -6.32
CA VAL A 289 0.92 -2.79 -5.86
C VAL A 289 1.64 -3.60 -6.92
N ASP A 290 2.94 -3.36 -7.10
CA ASP A 290 3.85 -4.21 -7.86
C ASP A 290 4.96 -4.70 -6.93
N ILE A 291 5.26 -6.00 -6.93
CA ILE A 291 6.23 -6.58 -6.01
C ILE A 291 7.36 -7.23 -6.82
N VAL A 292 8.58 -6.74 -6.60
CA VAL A 292 9.79 -7.22 -7.23
C VAL A 292 10.69 -7.86 -6.17
N TYR A 293 10.84 -9.18 -6.20
CA TYR A 293 11.74 -9.89 -5.30
C TYR A 293 13.20 -9.78 -5.74
N ASP A 294 14.13 -9.51 -4.82
CA ASP A 294 15.57 -9.48 -5.11
C ASP A 294 16.18 -10.89 -5.06
N LEU A 295 15.82 -11.71 -6.04
CA LEU A 295 16.35 -13.07 -6.19
C LEU A 295 17.84 -13.10 -6.58
N GLY A 296 18.42 -11.94 -6.92
CA GLY A 296 19.82 -11.81 -7.30
C GLY A 296 20.76 -11.84 -6.10
N THR A 297 20.37 -11.15 -5.02
CA THR A 297 21.14 -11.10 -3.76
C THR A 297 20.54 -11.98 -2.67
N ASP A 298 19.23 -12.27 -2.73
CA ASP A 298 18.51 -13.15 -1.81
C ASP A 298 17.70 -14.26 -2.54
N PRO A 299 18.31 -15.44 -2.76
CA PRO A 299 17.65 -16.55 -3.44
C PRO A 299 16.48 -17.18 -2.66
N SER A 300 16.26 -16.81 -1.40
CA SER A 300 15.14 -17.32 -0.59
C SER A 300 13.79 -16.76 -1.08
N GLY A 301 13.82 -15.57 -1.69
CA GLY A 301 12.62 -14.82 -2.05
C GLY A 301 11.98 -14.11 -0.86
N GLU A 302 12.74 -13.88 0.21
CA GLU A 302 12.29 -13.21 1.43
C GLU A 302 12.60 -11.70 1.41
N SER A 303 13.28 -11.22 0.37
CA SER A 303 13.63 -9.81 0.18
C SER A 303 13.13 -9.27 -1.15
N GLY A 304 12.78 -7.99 -1.18
CA GLY A 304 12.27 -7.36 -2.38
C GLY A 304 11.84 -5.92 -2.20
N THR A 305 11.14 -5.42 -3.21
CA THR A 305 10.61 -4.07 -3.25
C THR A 305 9.15 -4.12 -3.65
N VAL A 306 8.30 -3.43 -2.91
CA VAL A 306 6.92 -3.14 -3.29
C VAL A 306 6.87 -1.72 -3.84
N THR A 307 6.32 -1.55 -5.04
CA THR A 307 5.95 -0.24 -5.59
C THR A 307 4.46 -0.03 -5.36
N LEU A 308 4.11 1.11 -4.77
CA LEU A 308 2.72 1.47 -4.48
C LEU A 308 2.23 2.49 -5.52
N PHE A 309 1.06 2.24 -6.11
CA PHE A 309 0.44 3.08 -7.14
C PHE A 309 -0.82 3.76 -6.63
N ALA A 310 -1.07 5.00 -7.06
CA ALA A 310 -2.31 5.72 -6.80
C ALA A 310 -3.53 4.96 -7.34
N PRO A 311 -4.77 5.38 -7.01
CA PRO A 311 -5.99 4.77 -7.55
C PRO A 311 -6.07 4.68 -9.08
N ASP A 312 -5.27 5.46 -9.81
CA ASP A 312 -5.15 5.39 -11.26
C ASP A 312 -4.36 4.17 -11.77
N GLY A 313 -3.69 3.44 -10.87
CA GLY A 313 -2.87 2.25 -11.16
C GLY A 313 -1.58 2.53 -11.93
N VAL A 314 -1.16 3.80 -12.06
CA VAL A 314 -0.02 4.22 -12.88
C VAL A 314 0.92 5.14 -12.11
N THR A 315 0.39 6.06 -11.32
CA THR A 315 1.21 7.03 -10.58
C THR A 315 1.84 6.34 -9.38
N VAL A 316 3.16 6.25 -9.34
CA VAL A 316 3.88 5.71 -8.17
C VAL A 316 3.80 6.72 -7.03
N ILE A 317 3.33 6.28 -5.88
CA ILE A 317 3.15 7.11 -4.68
C ILE A 317 3.95 6.63 -3.47
N GLY A 318 4.61 5.48 -3.57
CA GLY A 318 5.45 4.98 -2.49
C GLY A 318 6.30 3.78 -2.91
N THR A 319 7.30 3.47 -2.10
CA THR A 319 8.12 2.27 -2.27
C THR A 319 8.41 1.67 -0.91
N ILE A 320 8.23 0.37 -0.78
CA ILE A 320 8.61 -0.39 0.41
C ILE A 320 9.76 -1.31 0.02
N VAL A 321 10.84 -1.29 0.78
CA VAL A 321 11.92 -2.27 0.66
C VAL A 321 11.82 -3.23 1.84
N PHE A 322 11.63 -4.51 1.55
CA PHE A 322 11.49 -5.53 2.59
C PHE A 322 12.62 -6.55 2.56
N THR A 323 12.94 -7.12 3.72
CA THR A 323 13.92 -8.19 3.89
C THR A 323 13.44 -9.15 4.98
N GLY A 324 13.55 -10.46 4.74
CA GLY A 324 13.16 -11.50 5.69
C GLY A 324 11.66 -11.79 5.77
N ILE A 325 10.88 -11.61 4.69
CA ILE A 325 9.41 -11.80 4.67
C ILE A 325 9.00 -13.06 3.87
N GLU A 326 8.36 -14.05 4.50
CA GLU A 326 8.12 -15.37 3.89
C GLU A 326 6.83 -15.59 3.07
N ALA A 327 5.78 -14.75 3.16
CA ALA A 327 4.50 -15.07 2.48
C ALA A 327 3.66 -13.95 1.86
N VAL A 328 3.13 -14.31 0.68
CA VAL A 328 2.01 -13.73 -0.13
C VAL A 328 1.18 -14.95 -0.71
N ILE A 329 -0.18 -14.91 -0.85
CA ILE A 329 -1.23 -15.99 -0.67
C ILE A 329 -1.54 -17.06 -1.84
N PRO A 330 -2.01 -18.35 -1.61
CA PRO A 330 -2.23 -19.49 -2.62
C PRO A 330 -3.67 -19.95 -3.13
N CYS A 331 -3.82 -20.68 -4.30
CA CYS A 331 -5.10 -21.12 -5.01
C CYS A 331 -5.10 -22.35 -6.04
N PHE A 332 -6.27 -22.95 -6.42
CA PHE A 332 -6.52 -24.03 -7.46
C PHE A 332 -6.86 -23.50 -8.88
N THR A 333 -6.99 -24.32 -9.94
CA THR A 333 -7.46 -23.85 -11.29
C THR A 333 -8.61 -24.68 -11.92
N PRO A 334 -9.39 -24.15 -12.89
CA PRO A 334 -10.47 -24.87 -13.57
C PRO A 334 -10.05 -26.19 -14.19
N GLY A 335 -10.93 -27.18 -14.09
CA GLY A 335 -10.71 -28.54 -14.58
C GLY A 335 -10.00 -29.46 -13.59
N THR A 336 -9.47 -28.93 -12.47
CA THR A 336 -9.02 -29.76 -11.35
C THR A 336 -10.21 -30.55 -10.79
N MET A 337 -10.07 -31.88 -10.71
CA MET A 337 -11.15 -32.74 -10.23
C MET A 337 -11.02 -32.99 -8.73
N ILE A 338 -12.02 -32.60 -7.95
CA ILE A 338 -12.08 -32.82 -6.50
C ILE A 338 -12.94 -34.05 -6.21
N LEU A 339 -12.44 -34.96 -5.38
CA LEU A 339 -13.21 -36.14 -4.98
C LEU A 339 -14.36 -35.73 -4.03
N THR A 340 -15.59 -36.09 -4.40
CA THR A 340 -16.82 -35.82 -3.63
C THR A 340 -17.59 -37.11 -3.34
N ASP A 341 -18.70 -37.01 -2.60
CA ASP A 341 -19.66 -38.10 -2.40
C ASP A 341 -20.31 -38.60 -3.71
N ARG A 342 -20.27 -37.76 -4.77
CA ARG A 342 -20.77 -38.06 -6.12
C ARG A 342 -19.67 -38.56 -7.07
N GLY A 343 -18.46 -38.78 -6.57
CA GLY A 343 -17.26 -39.05 -7.37
C GLY A 343 -16.49 -37.77 -7.69
N ASP A 344 -15.66 -37.81 -8.73
CA ASP A 344 -14.86 -36.67 -9.14
C ASP A 344 -15.71 -35.55 -9.74
N VAL A 345 -15.65 -34.35 -9.16
CA VAL A 345 -16.35 -33.14 -9.61
C VAL A 345 -15.34 -32.04 -9.90
N ALA A 346 -15.49 -31.34 -11.04
CA ALA A 346 -14.61 -30.23 -11.38
C ALA A 346 -14.73 -29.10 -10.34
N VAL A 347 -13.62 -28.51 -9.93
CA VAL A 347 -13.57 -27.52 -8.84
C VAL A 347 -14.45 -26.29 -9.12
N GLU A 348 -14.57 -25.88 -10.38
CA GLU A 348 -15.45 -24.78 -10.81
C GLU A 348 -16.96 -25.10 -10.76
N ALA A 349 -17.32 -26.37 -10.56
CA ALA A 349 -18.70 -26.83 -10.44
C ALA A 349 -19.12 -27.09 -8.98
N LEU A 350 -18.21 -26.93 -8.02
CA LEU A 350 -18.48 -27.07 -6.61
C LEU A 350 -19.19 -25.82 -6.06
N ALA A 351 -20.08 -26.04 -5.10
CA ALA A 351 -20.76 -24.99 -4.38
C ALA A 351 -20.76 -25.28 -2.87
N ALA A 352 -21.04 -24.24 -2.07
CA ALA A 352 -21.25 -24.40 -0.64
C ALA A 352 -22.30 -25.49 -0.36
N GLY A 353 -21.98 -26.40 0.57
CA GLY A 353 -22.78 -27.56 0.94
C GLY A 353 -22.43 -28.86 0.20
N ASP A 354 -21.67 -28.82 -0.90
CA ASP A 354 -21.17 -30.04 -1.55
C ASP A 354 -20.22 -30.81 -0.60
N LEU A 355 -20.32 -32.13 -0.58
CA LEU A 355 -19.53 -32.99 0.30
C LEU A 355 -18.23 -33.42 -0.39
N VAL A 356 -17.10 -32.90 0.07
CA VAL A 356 -15.75 -33.22 -0.45
C VAL A 356 -15.07 -34.23 0.45
N MET A 357 -14.37 -35.19 -0.14
CA MET A 357 -13.56 -36.16 0.57
C MET A 357 -12.27 -35.51 1.08
N THR A 358 -12.10 -35.53 2.39
CA THR A 358 -10.90 -35.06 3.09
C THR A 358 -10.10 -36.23 3.62
N ARG A 359 -8.80 -36.03 3.83
CA ARG A 359 -7.87 -37.07 4.27
C ARG A 359 -8.18 -37.55 5.69
N ASP A 360 -8.43 -36.61 6.60
CA ASP A 360 -8.49 -36.87 8.03
C ASP A 360 -9.92 -37.06 8.54
N ASN A 361 -10.89 -36.35 7.95
CA ASN A 361 -12.25 -36.24 8.48
C ASN A 361 -13.31 -36.86 7.55
N GLY A 362 -12.92 -37.52 6.46
CA GLY A 362 -13.85 -38.11 5.51
C GLY A 362 -14.63 -37.05 4.71
N LEU A 363 -15.90 -37.32 4.38
CA LEU A 363 -16.73 -36.38 3.64
C LEU A 363 -17.10 -35.16 4.50
N GLN A 364 -16.62 -33.97 4.11
CA GLN A 364 -16.89 -32.70 4.78
C GLN A 364 -17.63 -31.74 3.84
N PRO A 365 -18.62 -30.97 4.35
CA PRO A 365 -19.33 -29.99 3.55
C PRO A 365 -18.43 -28.78 3.25
N LEU A 366 -18.39 -28.37 1.99
CA LEU A 366 -17.83 -27.09 1.61
C LEU A 366 -18.61 -25.96 2.24
N ARG A 367 -17.90 -24.93 2.68
CA ARG A 367 -18.50 -23.74 3.26
C ARG A 367 -18.46 -22.58 2.30
N TRP A 368 -17.40 -22.48 1.52
CA TRP A 368 -17.24 -21.41 0.56
C TRP A 368 -16.36 -21.84 -0.62
N VAL A 369 -16.61 -21.21 -1.77
CA VAL A 369 -15.83 -21.38 -3.02
C VAL A 369 -15.57 -20.00 -3.62
N GLY A 370 -14.30 -19.62 -3.75
CA GLY A 370 -13.87 -18.35 -4.33
C GLY A 370 -13.26 -18.48 -5.70
N ARG A 371 -13.25 -17.40 -6.49
CA ARG A 371 -12.68 -17.38 -7.84
C ARG A 371 -12.05 -16.02 -8.19
N ARG A 372 -10.87 -16.06 -8.80
CA ARG A 372 -10.18 -14.93 -9.44
C ARG A 372 -9.84 -15.30 -10.89
N ASP A 373 -10.03 -14.41 -11.84
CA ASP A 373 -9.71 -14.65 -13.26
C ASP A 373 -8.53 -13.77 -13.69
N LEU A 374 -7.55 -14.34 -14.41
CA LEU A 374 -6.39 -13.64 -14.97
C LEU A 374 -6.31 -13.90 -16.48
N SER A 375 -6.09 -12.84 -17.26
CA SER A 375 -5.89 -12.93 -18.70
C SER A 375 -4.48 -13.40 -19.06
N MET A 376 -4.27 -13.83 -20.31
CA MET A 376 -2.92 -14.14 -20.80
C MET A 376 -1.99 -12.91 -20.73
N LEU A 377 -2.52 -11.69 -20.88
CA LEU A 377 -1.73 -10.47 -20.78
C LEU A 377 -1.22 -10.27 -19.36
N ASP A 378 -2.08 -10.54 -18.36
CA ASP A 378 -1.72 -10.46 -16.94
C ASP A 378 -0.61 -11.48 -16.61
N LEU A 379 -0.73 -12.70 -17.13
CA LEU A 379 0.28 -13.76 -16.96
C LEU A 379 1.59 -13.53 -17.73
N MET A 380 1.56 -12.69 -18.78
CA MET A 380 2.75 -12.27 -19.52
C MET A 380 3.43 -11.07 -18.86
N ALA A 381 2.64 -10.15 -18.30
CA ALA A 381 3.11 -9.02 -17.54
C ALA A 381 3.76 -9.47 -16.23
N ASP A 382 3.18 -10.50 -15.59
CA ASP A 382 3.69 -11.10 -14.37
C ASP A 382 3.87 -12.62 -14.54
N PRO A 383 5.09 -13.08 -14.87
CA PRO A 383 5.40 -14.49 -14.96
C PRO A 383 5.24 -15.25 -13.65
N ASP A 384 5.30 -14.60 -12.49
CA ASP A 384 5.17 -15.25 -11.18
C ASP A 384 3.75 -15.62 -10.82
N LEU A 385 2.76 -15.00 -11.47
CA LEU A 385 1.36 -15.46 -11.48
C LEU A 385 1.11 -16.63 -12.42
N GLN A 386 2.10 -17.08 -13.19
CA GLN A 386 1.90 -18.23 -14.09
C GLN A 386 1.67 -19.51 -13.30
N PRO A 387 0.64 -20.30 -13.65
CA PRO A 387 0.36 -21.54 -12.96
C PRO A 387 1.52 -22.53 -13.10
N VAL A 388 1.69 -23.35 -12.08
CA VAL A 388 2.57 -24.51 -12.10
C VAL A 388 1.78 -25.71 -12.61
N GLN A 389 2.25 -26.30 -13.70
CA GLN A 389 1.77 -27.58 -14.20
C GLN A 389 2.47 -28.72 -13.48
N ILE A 390 1.70 -29.65 -12.94
CA ILE A 390 2.16 -30.91 -12.37
C ILE A 390 1.66 -32.03 -13.30
N ALA A 391 2.57 -32.71 -13.99
CA ALA A 391 2.23 -33.78 -14.93
C ALA A 391 1.74 -35.05 -14.22
N ARG A 392 0.94 -35.86 -14.92
CA ARG A 392 0.30 -37.10 -14.40
C ARG A 392 1.24 -38.05 -13.64
N ASP A 393 2.49 -38.19 -14.08
CA ASP A 393 3.47 -39.12 -13.48
C ASP A 393 4.55 -38.40 -12.67
N ALA A 394 4.34 -37.11 -12.35
CA ALA A 394 5.22 -36.33 -11.49
C ALA A 394 5.25 -36.92 -10.06
N LEU A 395 6.06 -36.36 -9.16
CA LEU A 395 6.10 -36.77 -7.75
C LEU A 395 6.44 -38.27 -7.54
N ASN A 396 7.54 -38.72 -8.15
CA ASN A 396 8.08 -40.09 -8.01
C ASN A 396 7.15 -41.20 -8.54
N GLY A 397 6.38 -40.93 -9.60
CA GLY A 397 5.48 -41.92 -10.22
C GLY A 397 4.15 -42.11 -9.48
N LYS A 398 3.79 -41.15 -8.63
CA LYS A 398 2.49 -41.02 -7.94
C LYS A 398 1.95 -39.60 -8.12
N GLY A 399 2.03 -39.09 -9.34
CA GLY A 399 1.50 -37.79 -9.70
C GLY A 399 -0.03 -37.82 -9.78
N PRO A 400 -0.64 -36.67 -10.13
CA PRO A 400 -2.08 -36.58 -10.33
C PRO A 400 -2.58 -37.54 -11.43
N ASP A 401 -3.85 -37.94 -11.41
CA ASP A 401 -4.47 -38.80 -12.43
C ASP A 401 -4.49 -38.17 -13.84
N ARG A 402 -4.17 -36.88 -13.94
CA ARG A 402 -4.00 -36.09 -15.17
C ARG A 402 -3.08 -34.91 -14.89
N ASP A 403 -2.58 -34.28 -15.95
CA ASP A 403 -1.87 -33.01 -15.79
C ASP A 403 -2.80 -31.98 -15.14
N MET A 404 -2.34 -31.36 -14.05
CA MET A 404 -3.07 -30.35 -13.31
C MET A 404 -2.31 -29.03 -13.33
N LEU A 405 -3.06 -27.91 -13.30
CA LEU A 405 -2.53 -26.58 -13.11
C LEU A 405 -2.92 -26.08 -11.72
N VAL A 406 -1.98 -25.50 -11.00
CA VAL A 406 -2.22 -24.89 -9.69
C VAL A 406 -1.50 -23.56 -9.58
N SER A 407 -1.86 -22.73 -8.62
CA SER A 407 -1.08 -21.54 -8.35
C SER A 407 0.33 -21.92 -7.85
N PRO A 408 1.33 -21.06 -8.03
CA PRO A 408 2.68 -21.35 -7.58
C PRO A 408 2.76 -21.66 -6.07
N GLN A 409 1.94 -21.00 -5.26
CA GLN A 409 1.94 -21.13 -3.81
C GLN A 409 1.06 -22.30 -3.31
N HIS A 410 0.23 -22.90 -4.17
CA HIS A 410 -0.65 -24.01 -3.83
C HIS A 410 0.15 -25.20 -3.31
N ARG A 411 -0.21 -25.74 -2.14
CA ARG A 411 0.58 -26.79 -1.49
C ARG A 411 0.05 -28.21 -1.78
N VAL A 412 1.01 -29.08 -2.08
CA VAL A 412 0.81 -30.51 -2.33
C VAL A 412 1.35 -31.28 -1.13
N LEU A 413 0.61 -32.31 -0.69
CA LEU A 413 1.05 -33.20 0.38
C LEU A 413 2.16 -34.12 -0.13
N ILE A 414 3.31 -34.09 0.53
CA ILE A 414 4.43 -34.99 0.30
C ILE A 414 4.53 -35.96 1.48
N GLU A 415 4.45 -37.24 1.17
CA GLU A 415 4.50 -38.34 2.14
C GLU A 415 5.84 -39.07 2.03
N GLY A 416 6.37 -39.56 3.16
CA GLY A 416 7.42 -40.57 3.15
C GLY A 416 8.43 -40.47 4.28
N SER A 417 9.29 -41.49 4.38
CA SER A 417 10.30 -41.59 5.43
C SER A 417 11.30 -40.43 5.43
N ALA A 418 11.50 -39.77 4.28
CA ALA A 418 12.33 -38.57 4.21
C ALA A 418 11.70 -37.40 4.99
N ALA A 419 10.38 -37.22 4.91
CA ALA A 419 9.70 -36.19 5.68
C ALA A 419 9.80 -36.48 7.19
N GLU A 420 9.60 -37.73 7.59
CA GLU A 420 9.66 -38.14 9.00
C GLU A 420 11.08 -37.96 9.56
N LEU A 421 12.11 -38.36 8.81
CA LEU A 421 13.50 -38.25 9.24
C LEU A 421 14.00 -36.80 9.33
N LEU A 422 13.52 -35.92 8.43
CA LEU A 422 14.02 -34.55 8.32
C LEU A 422 13.21 -33.55 9.16
N PHE A 423 11.90 -33.76 9.28
CA PHE A 423 10.97 -32.80 9.88
C PHE A 423 10.14 -33.37 11.02
N GLY A 424 10.32 -34.65 11.38
CA GLY A 424 9.58 -35.30 12.46
C GLY A 424 8.12 -35.63 12.10
N GLU A 425 7.68 -35.32 10.89
CA GLU A 425 6.31 -35.51 10.41
C GLU A 425 6.28 -36.48 9.23
N ASN A 426 5.31 -37.40 9.24
CA ASN A 426 5.17 -38.38 8.15
C ASN A 426 4.68 -37.76 6.83
N GLU A 427 4.06 -36.58 6.93
CA GLU A 427 3.40 -35.88 5.84
C GLU A 427 3.62 -34.38 6.01
N VAL A 428 4.04 -33.73 4.93
CA VAL A 428 4.32 -32.29 4.91
C VAL A 428 3.72 -31.65 3.67
N LEU A 429 3.36 -30.38 3.75
CA LEU A 429 2.86 -29.59 2.63
C LEU A 429 4.00 -28.86 1.94
N VAL A 430 4.07 -28.94 0.61
CA VAL A 430 5.09 -28.27 -0.20
C VAL A 430 4.43 -27.47 -1.32
N ALA A 431 4.75 -26.18 -1.41
CA ALA A 431 4.22 -25.32 -2.47
C ALA A 431 4.68 -25.77 -3.87
N ALA A 432 3.78 -25.67 -4.86
CA ALA A 432 4.00 -26.13 -6.22
C ALA A 432 5.25 -25.50 -6.87
N LYS A 433 5.53 -24.22 -6.59
CA LYS A 433 6.74 -23.52 -7.08
C LYS A 433 8.04 -24.17 -6.64
N HIS A 434 8.07 -24.80 -5.46
CA HIS A 434 9.26 -25.49 -4.94
C HIS A 434 9.43 -26.89 -5.54
N LEU A 435 8.36 -27.47 -6.07
CA LEU A 435 8.38 -28.78 -6.73
C LEU A 435 8.87 -28.72 -8.18
N MET A 436 9.05 -27.53 -8.76
CA MET A 436 9.49 -27.34 -10.16
C MET A 436 10.88 -27.94 -10.48
N THR A 437 11.65 -28.33 -9.47
CA THR A 437 12.91 -29.06 -9.66
C THR A 437 12.70 -30.53 -10.03
N LYS A 438 11.49 -31.08 -9.82
CA LYS A 438 11.14 -32.46 -10.19
C LYS A 438 10.81 -32.54 -11.69
N PRO A 439 11.25 -33.61 -12.39
CA PRO A 439 10.82 -33.86 -13.76
C PRO A 439 9.30 -33.92 -13.88
N GLY A 440 8.76 -33.24 -14.90
CA GLY A 440 7.32 -33.18 -15.14
C GLY A 440 6.58 -32.07 -14.39
N ILE A 441 7.29 -31.17 -13.71
CA ILE A 441 6.70 -29.98 -13.07
C ILE A 441 7.32 -28.72 -13.67
N SER A 442 6.50 -27.82 -14.21
CA SER A 442 6.96 -26.61 -14.92
C SER A 442 5.92 -25.50 -14.90
N ARG A 443 6.33 -24.25 -15.15
CA ARG A 443 5.38 -23.16 -15.39
C ARG A 443 4.64 -23.34 -16.72
N ALA A 444 3.39 -22.89 -16.74
CA ALA A 444 2.55 -22.87 -17.93
C ALA A 444 2.05 -21.44 -18.19
N LEU A 445 1.91 -21.08 -19.46
CA LEU A 445 1.31 -19.83 -19.90
C LEU A 445 0.08 -20.14 -20.77
N PRO A 446 -1.12 -20.30 -20.17
CA PRO A 446 -2.33 -20.63 -20.91
C PRO A 446 -2.76 -19.48 -21.82
N ALA A 447 -2.97 -19.76 -23.11
CA ALA A 447 -3.35 -18.74 -24.09
C ALA A 447 -4.74 -18.12 -23.84
N SER A 448 -5.60 -18.81 -23.09
CA SER A 448 -6.92 -18.34 -22.68
C SER A 448 -6.91 -17.53 -21.37
N GLY A 449 -5.76 -17.36 -20.72
CA GLY A 449 -5.71 -16.98 -19.31
C GLY A 449 -6.03 -18.15 -18.36
N ILE A 450 -6.08 -17.88 -17.07
CA ILE A 450 -6.33 -18.87 -16.01
C ILE A 450 -7.32 -18.31 -14.98
N SER A 451 -8.12 -19.19 -14.38
CA SER A 451 -8.87 -18.85 -13.17
C SER A 451 -8.23 -19.51 -11.97
N TYR A 452 -8.21 -18.82 -10.84
CA TYR A 452 -7.76 -19.31 -9.56
C TYR A 452 -8.95 -19.49 -8.63
N ILE A 453 -9.19 -20.72 -8.16
CA ILE A 453 -10.36 -21.11 -7.38
C ILE A 453 -9.91 -21.54 -5.98
N HIS A 454 -10.62 -21.11 -4.94
CA HIS A 454 -10.35 -21.46 -3.55
C HIS A 454 -11.53 -22.23 -2.98
N ILE A 455 -11.30 -23.22 -2.12
CA ILE A 455 -12.36 -23.97 -1.43
C ILE A 455 -12.08 -24.04 0.06
N LEU A 456 -13.10 -23.77 0.89
CA LEU A 456 -12.98 -23.62 2.34
C LEU A 456 -13.92 -24.55 3.10
N PHE A 457 -13.47 -25.01 4.28
CA PHE A 457 -14.16 -25.93 5.19
C PHE A 457 -14.23 -25.34 6.61
N ASP A 458 -14.72 -26.12 7.57
CA ASP A 458 -14.74 -25.75 9.00
C ASP A 458 -13.35 -25.78 9.67
N ARG A 459 -12.35 -26.36 9.01
CA ARG A 459 -10.95 -26.46 9.44
C ARG A 459 -10.07 -26.65 8.22
N HIS A 460 -8.77 -26.41 8.32
CA HIS A 460 -7.88 -26.66 7.18
C HIS A 460 -7.93 -28.17 6.88
N GLU A 461 -8.37 -28.53 5.68
CA GLU A 461 -8.50 -29.92 5.25
C GLU A 461 -7.47 -30.22 4.16
N ILE A 462 -6.99 -31.46 4.16
CA ILE A 462 -6.26 -32.02 3.02
C ILE A 462 -7.28 -32.72 2.13
N VAL A 463 -7.43 -32.25 0.90
CA VAL A 463 -8.43 -32.72 -0.06
C VAL A 463 -7.78 -33.55 -1.15
N GLN A 464 -8.55 -34.47 -1.75
CA GLN A 464 -8.07 -35.20 -2.92
C GLN A 464 -8.42 -34.42 -4.20
N SER A 465 -7.39 -33.93 -4.89
CA SER A 465 -7.48 -33.22 -6.16
C SER A 465 -6.71 -33.97 -7.25
N ASP A 466 -7.41 -34.38 -8.31
CA ASP A 466 -6.89 -35.22 -9.39
C ASP A 466 -6.10 -36.42 -8.85
N GLY A 467 -6.63 -37.12 -7.84
CA GLY A 467 -6.02 -38.33 -7.28
C GLY A 467 -4.87 -38.13 -6.28
N ILE A 468 -4.31 -36.92 -6.17
CA ILE A 468 -3.30 -36.58 -5.15
C ILE A 468 -3.90 -35.77 -4.00
N TRP A 469 -3.20 -35.71 -2.88
CA TRP A 469 -3.59 -34.93 -1.71
C TRP A 469 -3.00 -33.53 -1.76
N THR A 470 -3.86 -32.51 -1.65
CA THR A 470 -3.50 -31.08 -1.68
C THR A 470 -4.24 -30.33 -0.58
N GLU A 471 -3.83 -29.09 -0.33
CA GLU A 471 -4.46 -28.26 0.69
C GLU A 471 -5.80 -27.67 0.24
N SER A 472 -6.77 -27.58 1.15
CA SER A 472 -7.86 -26.62 1.01
C SER A 472 -7.35 -25.19 1.26
N PHE A 473 -8.18 -24.19 1.01
CA PHE A 473 -7.87 -22.84 1.45
C PHE A 473 -7.73 -22.81 2.98
N GLN A 474 -6.60 -22.30 3.45
CA GLN A 474 -6.36 -22.05 4.87
C GLN A 474 -6.42 -20.54 5.10
N PRO A 475 -7.56 -19.99 5.52
CA PRO A 475 -7.66 -18.58 5.84
C PRO A 475 -6.80 -18.28 7.06
N ALA A 476 -5.68 -17.60 6.85
CA ALA A 476 -5.16 -16.69 7.85
C ALA A 476 -6.04 -15.43 7.86
N GLU A 477 -6.03 -14.65 8.94
CA GLU A 477 -6.65 -13.30 8.98
C GLU A 477 -6.25 -12.47 7.73
N ARG A 478 -4.96 -12.55 7.37
CA ARG A 478 -4.33 -12.09 6.12
C ARG A 478 -4.95 -12.58 4.79
N MET A 479 -5.53 -13.78 4.74
CA MET A 479 -6.12 -14.29 3.49
C MET A 479 -7.57 -13.86 3.32
N LEU A 480 -8.29 -13.66 4.43
CA LEU A 480 -9.63 -13.09 4.39
C LEU A 480 -9.56 -11.64 3.96
N SER A 481 -8.62 -10.86 4.51
CA SER A 481 -8.40 -9.47 4.12
C SER A 481 -8.00 -9.31 2.64
N ALA A 482 -7.28 -10.28 2.06
CA ALA A 482 -6.89 -10.32 0.65
C ALA A 482 -8.01 -10.73 -0.35
N MET A 483 -9.15 -11.21 0.14
CA MET A 483 -10.31 -11.53 -0.70
C MET A 483 -11.03 -10.25 -1.11
N ASP A 484 -11.70 -10.26 -2.26
CA ASP A 484 -12.58 -9.16 -2.61
C ASP A 484 -13.62 -8.95 -1.49
N LYS A 485 -14.02 -7.71 -1.25
CA LYS A 485 -14.88 -7.36 -0.12
C LYS A 485 -16.15 -8.22 -0.05
N ALA A 486 -16.75 -8.57 -1.20
CA ALA A 486 -17.96 -9.38 -1.20
C ALA A 486 -17.67 -10.82 -0.78
N ALA A 487 -16.58 -11.42 -1.27
CA ALA A 487 -16.15 -12.75 -0.86
C ALA A 487 -15.68 -12.79 0.60
N ARG A 488 -14.97 -11.76 1.07
CA ARG A 488 -14.54 -11.61 2.47
C ARG A 488 -15.72 -11.51 3.41
N ASP A 489 -16.67 -10.62 3.10
CA ASP A 489 -17.88 -10.43 3.91
C ASP A 489 -18.72 -11.73 3.95
N GLU A 490 -18.76 -12.49 2.85
CA GLU A 490 -19.41 -13.80 2.80
C GLU A 490 -18.71 -14.83 3.70
N VAL A 491 -17.37 -14.92 3.65
CA VAL A 491 -16.63 -15.85 4.51
C VAL A 491 -16.72 -15.46 5.98
N LEU A 492 -16.60 -14.18 6.33
CA LEU A 492 -16.76 -13.71 7.72
C LEU A 492 -18.20 -13.88 8.23
N ALA A 493 -19.20 -13.82 7.36
CA ALA A 493 -20.58 -14.15 7.74
C ALA A 493 -20.77 -15.64 8.03
N LEU A 494 -20.05 -16.52 7.32
CA LEU A 494 -20.09 -17.97 7.50
C LEU A 494 -19.28 -18.41 8.72
N PHE A 495 -18.16 -17.72 8.99
CA PHE A 495 -17.21 -18.03 10.06
C PHE A 495 -16.83 -16.77 10.84
N PRO A 496 -17.72 -16.25 11.70
CA PRO A 496 -17.46 -15.06 12.49
C PRO A 496 -16.21 -15.16 13.38
N GLU A 497 -15.83 -16.38 13.76
CA GLU A 497 -14.62 -16.69 14.54
C GLU A 497 -13.31 -16.38 13.81
N LEU A 498 -13.32 -16.24 12.47
CA LEU A 498 -12.13 -15.86 11.71
C LEU A 498 -11.85 -14.35 11.73
N ALA A 499 -12.68 -13.54 12.40
CA ALA A 499 -12.51 -12.10 12.55
C ALA A 499 -11.63 -11.69 13.76
N GLY A 500 -10.88 -12.63 14.36
CA GLY A 500 -10.00 -12.41 15.52
C GLY A 500 -8.79 -13.35 15.54
N GLU A 501 -8.12 -13.50 16.70
CA GLU A 501 -6.81 -14.16 16.85
C GLU A 501 -6.59 -15.49 16.07
N ARG A 502 -5.37 -15.60 15.52
CA ARG A 502 -4.75 -16.69 14.71
C ARG A 502 -4.99 -18.15 15.16
N SER A 503 -5.39 -18.41 16.41
CA SER A 503 -5.43 -19.77 16.98
C SER A 503 -6.62 -20.64 16.52
N LEU A 504 -7.54 -20.09 15.72
CA LEU A 504 -8.83 -20.73 15.45
C LEU A 504 -8.87 -21.60 14.18
N TYR A 505 -7.87 -21.51 13.27
CA TYR A 505 -7.83 -22.30 12.03
C TYR A 505 -6.42 -22.82 11.67
N PRO A 506 -5.87 -23.76 12.46
CA PRO A 506 -4.49 -24.25 12.28
C PRO A 506 -4.31 -25.01 10.95
N ALA A 507 -3.06 -25.07 10.48
CA ALA A 507 -2.72 -25.83 9.29
C ALA A 507 -2.93 -27.33 9.53
N ALA A 508 -3.47 -28.05 8.53
CA ALA A 508 -3.69 -29.49 8.64
C ALA A 508 -2.38 -30.27 8.81
N ARG A 509 -1.28 -29.76 8.24
CA ARG A 509 0.06 -30.35 8.27
C ARG A 509 1.12 -29.25 8.28
N LEU A 510 2.32 -29.62 8.72
CA LEU A 510 3.52 -28.78 8.61
C LEU A 510 3.77 -28.42 7.15
N SER A 511 3.97 -27.14 6.88
CA SER A 511 4.26 -26.65 5.53
C SER A 511 5.71 -26.24 5.42
N LEU A 512 6.41 -26.77 4.41
CA LEU A 512 7.83 -26.58 4.23
C LEU A 512 8.17 -25.26 3.53
N LYS A 513 9.20 -24.58 4.02
CA LYS A 513 9.86 -23.44 3.36
C LYS A 513 10.64 -23.89 2.11
N ALA A 514 11.04 -22.94 1.27
CA ALA A 514 11.72 -23.21 -0.01
C ALA A 514 12.98 -24.10 0.14
N HIS A 515 13.80 -23.79 1.14
CA HIS A 515 15.05 -24.51 1.39
C HIS A 515 14.79 -25.90 2.02
N GLU A 516 13.78 -26.03 2.88
CA GLU A 516 13.35 -27.31 3.46
C GLU A 516 12.80 -28.24 2.39
N ALA A 517 11.94 -27.71 1.51
CA ALA A 517 11.45 -28.43 0.34
C ALA A 517 12.62 -28.90 -0.53
N LYS A 518 13.65 -28.06 -0.74
CA LYS A 518 14.85 -28.45 -1.50
C LYS A 518 15.62 -29.59 -0.84
N VAL A 519 15.75 -29.59 0.50
CA VAL A 519 16.38 -30.67 1.27
C VAL A 519 15.55 -31.95 1.15
N LEU A 520 14.22 -31.86 1.31
CA LEU A 520 13.32 -33.00 1.16
C LEU A 520 13.41 -33.62 -0.24
N LEU A 521 13.45 -32.80 -1.29
CA LEU A 521 13.48 -33.25 -2.68
C LEU A 521 14.83 -33.85 -3.10
N ALA A 522 15.89 -33.57 -2.34
CA ALA A 522 17.24 -34.09 -2.54
C ALA A 522 17.51 -35.41 -1.77
N ALA A 523 16.69 -35.73 -0.76
CA ALA A 523 16.68 -36.99 -0.05
C ALA A 523 15.99 -38.10 -0.88
#